data_AF-A0A368VAB9-F1
#
_entry.id   AF-A0A368VAB9-F1
#
_cell.length_a   1.000
_cell.length_b   1.000
_cell.length_c   1.000
_cell.angle_alpha   90.00
_cell.angle_beta   90.00
_cell.angle_gamma   90.00
#
_symmetry.space_group_name_H-M   'P 1'
#
loop_
_entity.id
_entity.type
_entity.pdbx_description
1 polymer ?
#
loop_
_entity_poly.entity_id
_entity_poly.type
_entity_poly.pdbx_seq_one_letter_code
_entity_poly.pdbx_strand_id
1 'polypeptide(L)'
;MTFAWYAHLKNLAEKPWLVAAFASWGIALLEYLLQVPANRIGYEVMNLGQLKILQEVITLSVFVPFALFYMKEKLTWDYLWAGLCILGAVFFIMRSKFTG
;
A
#
# COMPACT_ATOMS: atom_id res chain seq x y z
N MET A 1 -3.59 -2.37 -4.02
CA MET A 1 -4.93 -2.22 -3.41
C MET A 1 -5.41 -0.78 -3.39
N THR A 2 -4.51 0.21 -3.52
CA THR A 2 -4.83 1.65 -3.41
C THR A 2 -5.95 2.08 -4.36
N PHE A 3 -5.94 1.66 -5.62
CA PHE A 3 -6.98 2.08 -6.56
C PHE A 3 -8.34 1.46 -6.23
N ALA A 4 -8.40 0.16 -5.93
CA ALA A 4 -9.64 -0.50 -5.55
C ALA A 4 -10.29 0.15 -4.32
N TRP A 5 -9.49 0.55 -3.34
CA TRP A 5 -9.99 1.13 -2.09
C TRP A 5 -10.42 2.58 -2.19
N TYR A 6 -9.73 3.40 -2.99
CA TYR A 6 -9.95 4.84 -2.94
C TYR A 6 -10.55 5.41 -4.23
N ALA A 7 -10.26 4.84 -5.41
CA ALA A 7 -10.64 5.45 -6.68
C ALA A 7 -12.16 5.62 -6.84
N HIS A 8 -12.95 4.70 -6.28
CA HIS A 8 -14.42 4.77 -6.31
C HIS A 8 -14.97 5.95 -5.50
N LEU A 9 -14.25 6.41 -4.45
CA LEU A 9 -14.64 7.57 -3.65
C LEU A 9 -14.60 8.87 -4.46
N LYS A 10 -13.77 8.93 -5.51
CA LYS A 10 -13.68 10.09 -6.39
C LYS A 10 -14.57 9.99 -7.61
N ASN A 11 -14.60 8.82 -8.26
CA ASN A 11 -15.23 8.66 -9.58
C ASN A 11 -16.62 8.04 -9.53
N LEU A 12 -16.97 7.37 -8.43
CA LEU A 12 -18.23 6.65 -8.27
C LEU A 12 -18.96 7.05 -6.97
N ALA A 13 -18.64 8.20 -6.40
CA ALA A 13 -19.24 8.70 -5.16
C ALA A 13 -20.78 8.79 -5.21
N GLU A 14 -21.31 9.19 -6.37
CA GLU A 14 -22.75 9.35 -6.61
C GLU A 14 -23.43 8.08 -7.14
N LYS A 15 -22.65 7.03 -7.43
CA LYS A 15 -23.19 5.76 -7.95
C LYS A 15 -23.65 4.87 -6.79
N PRO A 16 -24.63 3.98 -7.02
CA PRO A 16 -25.02 2.99 -6.02
C PRO A 16 -23.81 2.19 -5.55
N TRP A 17 -23.70 1.97 -4.24
CA TRP A 17 -22.57 1.28 -3.61
C TRP A 17 -22.27 -0.09 -4.25
N LEU A 18 -23.28 -0.78 -4.77
CA LEU A 18 -23.14 -2.04 -5.49
C LEU A 18 -22.24 -1.91 -6.72
N VAL A 19 -22.43 -0.85 -7.51
CA VAL A 19 -21.64 -0.59 -8.73
C VAL A 19 -20.19 -0.26 -8.36
N ALA A 20 -20.00 0.54 -7.31
CA ALA A 20 -18.68 0.81 -6.76
C ALA A 20 -17.99 -0.47 -6.27
N ALA A 21 -18.71 -1.35 -5.56
CA ALA A 21 -18.16 -2.60 -5.06
C ALA A 21 -17.70 -3.54 -6.19
N PHE A 22 -18.53 -3.75 -7.22
CA PHE A 22 -18.16 -4.60 -8.36
C PHE A 22 -16.98 -4.04 -9.16
N ALA A 23 -16.94 -2.73 -9.39
CA ALA A 23 -15.81 -2.08 -10.05
C ALA A 23 -14.52 -2.21 -9.22
N SER A 24 -14.61 -1.96 -7.91
CA SER A 24 -13.48 -2.09 -6.98
C SER A 24 -12.97 -3.53 -6.90
N TRP A 25 -13.83 -4.54 -6.94
CA TRP A 25 -13.43 -5.94 -7.00
C TRP A 25 -12.68 -6.28 -8.30
N GLY A 26 -13.13 -5.76 -9.44
CA GLY A 26 -12.41 -5.94 -10.71
C GLY A 26 -10.99 -5.39 -10.66
N ILE A 27 -10.82 -4.19 -10.09
CA ILE A 27 -9.50 -3.55 -9.91
C ILE A 27 -8.67 -4.33 -8.89
N ALA A 28 -9.27 -4.74 -7.76
CA ALA A 28 -8.59 -5.49 -6.72
C ALA A 28 -8.02 -6.80 -7.25
N LEU A 29 -8.73 -7.49 -8.15
CA LEU A 29 -8.23 -8.71 -8.79
C LEU A 29 -6.93 -8.45 -9.55
N LEU A 30 -6.85 -7.38 -10.34
CA LEU A 30 -5.62 -7.03 -11.07
C LEU A 30 -4.46 -6.70 -10.11
N GLU A 31 -4.74 -5.93 -9.05
CA GLU A 31 -3.74 -5.62 -8.04
C GLU A 31 -3.27 -6.89 -7.30
N TYR A 32 -4.17 -7.83 -7.01
CA TYR A 32 -3.83 -9.11 -6.38
C TYR A 32 -2.98 -10.00 -7.28
N LEU A 33 -3.28 -10.04 -8.59
CA LEU A 33 -2.51 -10.84 -9.54
C LEU A 33 -1.03 -10.42 -9.60
N LEU A 34 -0.71 -9.16 -9.30
CA LEU A 34 0.67 -8.69 -9.17
C LEU A 34 1.24 -8.91 -7.76
N GLN A 35 0.44 -8.67 -6.72
CA GLN A 35 0.87 -8.78 -5.32
C GLN A 35 1.20 -10.22 -4.90
N VAL A 36 0.37 -11.20 -5.30
CA VAL A 36 0.56 -12.62 -4.92
C VAL A 36 1.90 -13.20 -5.40
N PRO A 37 2.28 -13.11 -6.70
CA PRO A 37 3.58 -13.63 -7.15
C PRO A 37 4.74 -12.84 -6.55
N ALA A 38 4.63 -11.51 -6.41
CA ALA A 38 5.67 -10.69 -5.78
C ALA A 38 5.91 -11.11 -4.32
N ASN A 39 4.84 -11.38 -3.56
CA ASN A 39 4.94 -11.84 -2.18
C ASN A 39 5.55 -13.24 -2.08
N ARG A 40 5.25 -14.14 -3.03
CA ARG A 40 5.87 -15.48 -3.08
C ARG A 40 7.37 -15.40 -3.34
N ILE A 41 7.79 -14.62 -4.33
CA ILE A 41 9.22 -14.40 -4.64
C ILE A 41 9.92 -13.74 -3.45
N GLY A 42 9.29 -12.74 -2.82
CA GLY A 42 9.84 -12.09 -1.62
C GLY A 42 10.05 -13.06 -0.45
N TYR A 43 9.19 -14.08 -0.31
CA TYR A 43 9.26 -15.05 0.79
C TYR A 43 10.45 -16.01 0.68
N GLU A 44 11.06 -16.12 -0.50
CA GLU A 44 12.28 -16.93 -0.70
C GLU A 44 13.52 -16.26 -0.09
N VAL A 45 13.51 -14.94 0.08
CA VAL A 45 14.68 -14.14 0.50
C VAL A 45 14.50 -13.43 1.85
N MET A 46 13.27 -13.31 2.33
CA MET A 46 12.90 -12.57 3.54
C MET A 46 11.92 -13.39 4.39
N ASN A 47 11.91 -13.15 5.70
CA ASN A 47 10.94 -13.76 6.60
C ASN A 47 9.57 -13.03 6.55
N LEU A 48 8.52 -13.66 7.06
CA LEU A 48 7.15 -13.12 7.03
C LEU A 48 7.04 -11.69 7.59
N GLY A 49 7.77 -11.38 8.66
CA GLY A 49 7.76 -10.04 9.26
C GLY A 49 8.38 -8.99 8.35
N GLN A 50 9.52 -9.31 7.72
CA GLN A 50 10.19 -8.44 6.75
C GLN A 50 9.33 -8.20 5.51
N LEU A 51 8.63 -9.21 5.01
CA LEU A 51 7.69 -9.05 3.90
C LEU A 51 6.56 -8.09 4.25
N LYS A 52 6.00 -8.22 5.47
CA LYS A 52 4.91 -7.35 5.91
C LYS A 52 5.35 -5.89 5.97
N ILE A 53 6.52 -5.61 6.55
CA ILE A 53 7.04 -4.24 6.62
C ILE A 53 7.36 -3.70 5.22
N LEU A 54 7.94 -4.51 4.33
CA LEU A 54 8.15 -4.11 2.94
C LEU A 54 6.82 -3.76 2.25
N GLN A 55 5.76 -4.52 2.49
CA GLN A 55 4.44 -4.21 1.95
C GLN A 55 3.90 -2.88 2.49
N GLU A 56 4.09 -2.56 3.77
CA GLU A 56 3.70 -1.25 4.34
C GLU A 56 4.50 -0.09 3.72
N VAL A 57 5.81 -0.28 3.50
CA VAL A 57 6.66 0.69 2.78
C VAL A 57 6.10 0.94 1.38
N ILE A 58 5.89 -0.12 0.58
CA ILE A 58 5.34 -0.01 -0.78
C ILE A 58 3.96 0.65 -0.75
N THR A 59 3.13 0.29 0.21
CA THR A 59 1.76 0.81 0.34
C THR A 59 1.79 2.31 0.58
N LEU A 60 2.60 2.80 1.53
CA LEU A 60 2.72 4.23 1.78
C LEU A 60 3.36 4.96 0.58
N SER A 61 4.42 4.40 -0.02
CA SER A 61 5.10 4.98 -1.18
C SER A 61 4.19 5.11 -2.40
N VAL A 62 3.24 4.20 -2.61
CA VAL A 62 2.24 4.29 -3.69
C VAL A 62 1.06 5.17 -3.27
N PHE A 63 0.66 5.11 -2.00
CA PHE A 63 -0.47 5.89 -1.47
C PHE A 63 -0.21 7.39 -1.50
N VAL A 64 1.00 7.86 -1.14
CA VAL A 64 1.30 9.30 -1.09
C VAL A 64 1.15 9.97 -2.47
N PRO A 65 1.80 9.50 -3.55
CA PRO A 65 1.58 10.04 -4.89
C PRO A 65 0.12 9.91 -5.34
N PHE A 66 -0.55 8.81 -4.99
CA PHE A 66 -1.98 8.64 -5.30
C PHE A 66 -2.84 9.71 -4.60
N ALA A 67 -2.62 9.98 -3.31
CA ALA A 67 -3.35 11.00 -2.57
C ALA A 67 -3.12 12.40 -3.17
N LEU A 68 -1.88 12.72 -3.54
CA LEU A 68 -1.52 14.03 -4.10
C LEU A 68 -2.02 14.23 -5.53
N PHE A 69 -1.71 13.31 -6.44
CA PHE A 69 -1.99 13.50 -7.86
C PHE A 69 -3.39 13.06 -8.24
N TYR A 70 -3.85 11.93 -7.69
CA TYR A 70 -5.16 11.39 -8.01
C TYR A 70 -6.25 12.01 -7.12
N MET A 71 -6.11 11.98 -5.80
CA MET A 71 -7.15 12.57 -4.92
C MET A 71 -7.08 14.09 -4.79
N LYS A 72 -5.96 14.71 -5.20
CA LYS A 72 -5.72 16.15 -5.02
C LYS A 72 -5.80 16.60 -3.55
N GLU A 73 -5.44 15.69 -2.63
CA GLU A 73 -5.31 16.05 -1.22
C GLU A 73 -4.11 16.96 -1.00
N LYS A 74 -4.18 17.81 0.03
CA LYS A 74 -3.05 18.65 0.42
C LYS A 74 -2.00 17.78 1.10
N LEU A 75 -0.74 17.93 0.68
CA LEU A 75 0.37 17.29 1.39
C LEU A 75 0.48 17.90 2.79
N THR A 76 0.17 17.11 3.81
CA THR A 76 0.44 17.48 5.20
C THR A 76 1.79 16.90 5.65
N TRP A 77 2.37 17.50 6.68
CA TRP A 77 3.59 17.00 7.30
C TRP A 77 3.42 15.61 7.94
N ASP A 78 2.18 15.19 8.17
CA ASP A 78 1.85 13.88 8.75
C ASP A 78 2.32 12.73 7.86
N TYR A 79 2.30 12.90 6.54
CA TYR A 79 2.83 11.90 5.61
C TYR A 79 4.33 11.68 5.77
N LEU A 80 5.07 12.76 6.07
CA LEU A 80 6.50 12.68 6.34
C LEU A 80 6.77 11.98 7.67
N TRP A 81 6.01 12.32 8.72
CA TRP A 81 6.10 11.63 10.01
C TRP A 81 5.74 10.15 9.90
N ALA A 82 4.69 9.80 9.17
CA ALA A 82 4.33 8.42 8.88
C ALA A 82 5.46 7.67 8.15
N GLY A 83 6.10 8.32 7.17
CA GLY A 83 7.28 7.78 6.49
C GLY A 83 8.45 7.53 7.45
N LEU A 84 8.74 8.47 8.34
CA LEU A 84 9.79 8.31 9.36
C LEU A 84 9.47 7.17 10.34
N CYS A 85 8.22 7.01 10.77
CA CYS A 85 7.80 5.89 11.60
C CYS A 85 8.00 4.53 10.90
N ILE A 86 7.65 4.46 9.61
CA ILE A 86 7.88 3.26 8.79
C ILE A 86 9.38 2.95 8.67
N LEU A 87 10.24 3.96 8.48
CA LEU A 87 11.70 3.76 8.47
C LEU A 87 12.19 3.19 9.81
N GLY A 88 11.64 3.64 10.93
CA GLY A 88 11.88 3.04 12.24
C GLY A 88 11.48 1.56 12.28
N ALA A 89 10.30 1.22 11.78
CA ALA A 89 9.83 -0.18 11.70
C ALA A 89 10.74 -1.05 10.81
N VAL A 90 11.21 -0.52 9.67
CA VAL A 90 12.19 -1.18 8.80
C VAL A 90 13.50 -1.43 9.55
N PHE A 91 14.00 -0.45 10.29
CA PHE A 91 15.21 -0.63 11.08
C PHE A 91 15.07 -1.75 12.12
N PHE A 92 13.98 -1.75 12.91
CA PHE A 92 13.78 -2.76 13.96
C PHE A 92 13.60 -4.18 13.41
N ILE A 93 12.86 -4.35 12.31
CA ILE A 93 12.63 -5.67 11.71
C ILE A 93 13.89 -6.22 11.02
N MET A 94 14.76 -5.33 10.51
CA MET A 94 16.01 -5.69 9.84
C MET A 94 17.20 -5.78 10.81
N ARG A 95 17.10 -5.21 12.02
CA ARG A 95 18.17 -5.19 13.04
C ARG A 95 18.78 -6.56 13.29
N SER A 96 17.96 -7.63 13.30
CA SER A 96 18.43 -9.00 13.52
C SER A 96 19.44 -9.49 12.47
N LYS A 97 19.40 -8.97 11.23
CA LYS A 97 20.43 -9.23 10.21
C LYS A 97 21.73 -8.45 10.43
N PHE A 98 21.69 -7.33 11.15
CA PHE A 98 22.84 -6.44 11.40
C PHE A 98 23.54 -6.69 12.75
N THR A 99 22.87 -7.35 13.69
CA THR A 99 23.36 -7.62 15.05
C THR A 99 23.66 -9.10 15.30
N GLY A 100 23.83 -9.87 14.22
CA GLY A 100 24.31 -11.25 14.24
C GLY A 100 25.80 -11.31 13.90
#